data_AF-A0A9D4IW01-F1
#
_entry.id   AF-A0A9D4IW01-F1
#
_cell.length_a   1.000
_cell.length_b   1.000
_cell.length_c   1.000
_cell.angle_alpha   90.00
_cell.angle_beta   90.00
_cell.angle_gamma   90.00
#
_symmetry.space_group_name_H-M   'P 1'
#
loop_
_entity.id
_entity.type
_entity.pdbx_description
1 polymer ?
#
loop_
_entity_poly.entity_id
_entity_poly.type
_entity_poly.pdbx_seq_one_letter_code
_entity_poly.pdbx_strand_id
1 'polypeptide(L)'
;MEYVIGPLDKGESLYVRPLSAPGEHALIARGIDFVEVNTILKELRPIEAVLLPLVRESFDNAGFQSMDLHWYLWKGSTGMTENLLEIKLQLYLDPGSNDGDSHILDMLPLALILNTTSQNSSEWKTYDYHFLNQGPFATAQDLLEVYNTVSIRKLRLPSG
;
A
#
# COMPACT_ATOMS: atom_id res chain seq x y z
N MET A 1 -23.08 -3.74 1.67
CA MET A 1 -24.37 -4.22 2.21
C MET A 1 -24.37 -5.72 2.12
N GLU A 2 -24.70 -6.38 3.22
CA GLU A 2 -24.72 -7.84 3.32
C GLU A 2 -26.16 -8.34 3.23
N TYR A 3 -26.35 -9.55 2.70
CA TYR A 3 -27.68 -10.12 2.44
C TYR A 3 -27.76 -11.56 2.93
N VAL A 4 -28.92 -11.93 3.46
CA VAL A 4 -29.30 -13.32 3.67
C VAL A 4 -30.04 -13.81 2.43
N ILE A 5 -29.54 -14.89 1.84
CA ILE A 5 -30.12 -15.55 0.67
C ILE A 5 -30.52 -16.96 1.06
N GLY A 6 -31.79 -17.31 0.89
CA GLY A 6 -32.27 -18.66 1.14
C GLY A 6 -33.78 -18.79 0.94
N PRO A 7 -34.37 -19.97 1.15
CA PRO A 7 -33.69 -21.27 1.25
C PRO A 7 -32.97 -21.64 -0.05
N LEU A 8 -31.94 -22.49 0.03
CA LEU A 8 -31.15 -22.95 -1.13
C LEU A 8 -31.70 -24.26 -1.74
N ASP A 9 -32.71 -24.85 -1.12
CA ASP A 9 -33.29 -26.12 -1.53
C ASP A 9 -34.15 -25.98 -2.79
N LYS A 10 -34.09 -26.99 -3.66
CA LYS A 10 -34.89 -27.03 -4.89
C LYS A 10 -36.36 -27.25 -4.55
N GLY A 11 -37.20 -26.26 -4.84
CA GLY A 11 -38.66 -26.36 -4.74
C GLY A 11 -39.31 -25.31 -3.83
N GLU A 12 -38.52 -24.61 -3.02
CA GLU A 12 -38.98 -23.48 -2.23
C GLU A 12 -38.65 -22.15 -2.93
N SER A 13 -39.44 -21.11 -2.64
CA SER A 13 -39.21 -19.79 -3.21
C SER A 13 -38.03 -19.10 -2.51
N LEU A 14 -37.01 -18.75 -3.28
CA LEU A 14 -35.83 -18.04 -2.80
C LEU A 14 -36.22 -16.60 -2.37
N TYR A 15 -35.78 -16.20 -1.19
CA TYR A 15 -35.83 -14.83 -0.70
C TYR A 15 -34.41 -14.24 -0.59
N VAL A 16 -34.37 -12.92 -0.74
CA VAL A 16 -33.19 -12.10 -0.48
C VAL A 16 -33.62 -10.99 0.46
N ARG A 17 -32.98 -10.90 1.63
CA ARG A 17 -33.25 -9.83 2.60
C ARG A 17 -31.95 -9.23 3.10
N PRO A 18 -31.91 -7.93 3.39
CA PRO A 18 -30.72 -7.30 3.96
C PRO A 18 -30.39 -7.96 5.31
N LEU A 19 -29.11 -8.28 5.51
CA LEU A 19 -28.59 -8.75 6.79
C LEU A 19 -28.38 -7.59 7.77
N SER A 20 -28.10 -6.40 7.22
CA SER A 20 -27.80 -5.17 7.97
C SER A 20 -28.67 -4.02 7.48
N ALA A 21 -28.98 -3.07 8.35
CA ALA A 21 -29.72 -1.86 8.01
C ALA A 21 -28.92 -1.00 7.00
N PRO A 22 -29.60 -0.22 6.14
CA PRO A 22 -28.92 0.76 5.29
C PRO A 22 -28.05 1.71 6.11
N GLY A 23 -26.77 1.80 5.76
CA GLY A 23 -25.80 2.66 6.46
C GLY A 23 -25.19 2.08 7.74
N GLU A 24 -25.58 0.87 8.16
CA GLU A 24 -25.00 0.21 9.34
C GLU A 24 -23.48 -0.03 9.21
N HIS A 25 -23.02 -0.29 7.99
CA HIS A 25 -21.61 -0.44 7.67
C HIS A 25 -21.12 0.75 6.84
N ALA A 26 -20.21 1.54 7.41
CA ALA A 26 -19.58 2.64 6.69
C ALA A 26 -18.70 2.11 5.53
N LEU A 27 -18.70 2.79 4.38
CA LEU A 27 -17.90 2.38 3.22
C LEU A 27 -16.41 2.26 3.58
N ILE A 28 -15.91 3.14 4.45
CA ILE A 28 -14.52 3.14 4.92
C ILE A 28 -14.13 1.86 5.69
N ALA A 29 -15.11 1.15 6.26
CA ALA A 29 -14.88 -0.09 7.01
C ALA A 29 -14.75 -1.32 6.10
N ARG A 30 -15.08 -1.21 4.80
CA ARG A 30 -15.00 -2.35 3.85
C ARG A 30 -13.56 -2.86 3.73
N GLY A 31 -13.37 -4.17 3.58
CA GLY A 31 -12.05 -4.71 3.22
C GLY A 31 -11.55 -4.15 1.87
N ILE A 32 -10.24 -4.08 1.70
CA ILE A 32 -9.65 -3.79 0.38
C ILE A 32 -9.89 -5.02 -0.50
N ASP A 33 -10.43 -4.82 -1.70
CA ASP A 33 -10.66 -5.89 -2.65
C ASP A 33 -9.54 -5.99 -3.70
N PHE A 34 -9.54 -7.08 -4.48
CA PHE A 34 -8.50 -7.35 -5.48
C PHE A 34 -8.45 -6.29 -6.59
N VAL A 35 -9.58 -5.70 -6.98
CA VAL A 35 -9.60 -4.66 -8.02
C VAL A 35 -8.97 -3.38 -7.50
N GLU A 36 -9.28 -3.03 -6.25
CA GLU A 36 -8.67 -1.91 -5.54
C GLU A 36 -7.16 -2.09 -5.40
N VAL A 37 -6.68 -3.27 -4.97
CA VAL A 37 -5.22 -3.56 -4.91
C VAL A 37 -4.56 -3.33 -6.27
N ASN A 38 -5.11 -3.88 -7.36
CA ASN A 38 -4.55 -3.70 -8.69
C ASN A 38 -4.55 -2.24 -9.15
N THR A 39 -5.52 -1.46 -8.70
CA THR A 39 -5.62 -0.04 -9.02
C THR A 39 -4.57 0.75 -8.25
N ILE A 40 -4.43 0.49 -6.95
CA ILE A 40 -3.38 1.06 -6.11
C ILE A 40 -2.01 0.82 -6.74
N LEU A 41 -1.69 -0.43 -7.10
CA LEU A 41 -0.40 -0.77 -7.68
C LEU A 41 -0.14 -0.04 -9.01
N LYS A 42 -1.17 0.25 -9.81
CA LYS A 42 -0.99 1.07 -11.03
C LYS A 42 -0.66 2.53 -10.70
N GLU A 43 -1.35 3.11 -9.73
CA GLU A 43 -1.12 4.50 -9.28
C GLU A 43 0.27 4.67 -8.62
N LEU A 44 0.85 3.60 -8.05
CA LEU A 44 2.17 3.64 -7.44
C LEU A 44 3.34 3.54 -8.43
N ARG A 45 3.14 3.06 -9.67
CA ARG A 45 4.24 2.91 -10.67
C ARG A 45 5.03 4.19 -10.95
N PRO A 46 4.41 5.37 -11.12
CA PRO A 46 5.18 6.60 -11.33
C PRO A 46 6.02 6.98 -10.10
N ILE A 47 5.55 6.65 -8.89
CA ILE A 47 6.24 6.91 -7.63
C ILE A 47 7.44 5.96 -7.49
N GLU A 48 7.25 4.68 -7.78
CA GLU A 48 8.32 3.69 -7.82
C GLU A 48 9.46 4.13 -8.75
N ALA A 49 9.14 4.62 -9.95
CA ALA A 49 10.14 5.10 -10.91
C ALA A 49 11.01 6.24 -10.35
N VAL A 50 10.44 7.11 -9.50
CA VAL A 50 11.16 8.22 -8.86
C VAL A 50 12.04 7.73 -7.70
N LEU A 51 11.54 6.77 -6.92
CA LEU A 51 12.22 6.30 -5.71
C LEU A 51 13.23 5.18 -5.97
N LEU A 52 13.12 4.48 -7.11
CA LEU A 52 13.98 3.38 -7.50
C LEU A 52 15.49 3.69 -7.42
N PRO A 53 15.99 4.87 -7.84
CA PRO A 53 17.41 5.21 -7.71
C PRO A 53 17.89 5.22 -6.25
N LEU A 54 17.09 5.78 -5.33
CA LEU A 54 17.39 5.85 -3.90
C LEU A 54 17.48 4.45 -3.30
N VAL A 55 16.54 3.57 -3.64
CA VAL A 55 16.55 2.19 -3.14
C VAL A 55 17.72 1.42 -3.74
N ARG A 56 18.01 1.56 -5.04
CA ARG A 56 19.15 0.89 -5.67
C ARG A 56 20.49 1.28 -5.05
N GLU A 57 20.71 2.57 -4.77
CA GLU A 57 21.93 3.05 -4.12
C GLU A 57 22.06 2.50 -2.68
N SER A 58 20.96 2.47 -1.92
CA SER A 58 20.98 2.01 -0.53
C SER A 58 21.29 0.51 -0.38
N PHE A 59 21.04 -0.28 -1.42
CA PHE A 59 21.19 -1.75 -1.44
C PHE A 59 22.23 -2.23 -2.47
N ASP A 60 23.18 -1.36 -2.84
CA ASP A 60 24.37 -1.66 -3.67
C ASP A 60 24.08 -2.36 -5.01
N ASN A 61 22.86 -2.23 -5.55
CA ASN A 61 22.34 -3.01 -6.69
C ASN A 61 22.41 -4.55 -6.55
N ALA A 62 22.97 -5.09 -5.46
CA ALA A 62 23.39 -6.49 -5.34
C ALA A 62 22.21 -7.47 -5.26
N GLY A 63 21.03 -7.01 -4.83
CA GLY A 63 19.80 -7.80 -4.81
C GLY A 63 18.85 -7.54 -5.98
N PHE A 64 19.04 -6.49 -6.78
CA PHE A 64 18.02 -6.02 -7.72
C PHE A 64 17.96 -6.75 -9.06
N GLN A 65 18.95 -7.60 -9.38
CA GLN A 65 19.01 -8.24 -10.69
C GLN A 65 18.02 -9.41 -10.86
N SER A 66 17.45 -9.89 -9.75
CA SER A 66 16.49 -11.00 -9.73
C SER A 66 15.30 -10.80 -8.78
N MET A 67 15.15 -9.61 -8.19
CA MET A 67 14.10 -9.32 -7.21
C MET A 67 13.18 -8.23 -7.71
N ASP A 68 11.88 -8.44 -7.56
CA ASP A 68 10.86 -7.44 -7.88
C ASP A 68 10.58 -6.54 -6.67
N LEU A 69 10.21 -5.29 -6.94
CA LEU A 69 9.77 -4.34 -5.92
C LEU A 69 8.27 -4.45 -5.74
N HIS A 70 7.84 -4.56 -4.49
CA HIS A 70 6.44 -4.67 -4.16
C HIS A 70 6.07 -3.78 -2.97
N TRP A 71 4.80 -3.42 -2.90
CA TRP A 71 4.24 -2.69 -1.77
C TRP A 71 3.49 -3.64 -0.87
N TYR A 72 3.82 -3.59 0.41
CA TYR A 72 2.98 -4.13 1.46
C TYR A 72 1.92 -3.10 1.82
N LEU A 73 0.66 -3.49 1.67
CA LEU A 73 -0.50 -2.64 1.93
C LEU A 73 -1.01 -2.92 3.34
N TRP A 74 -0.80 -1.97 4.25
CA TRP A 74 -1.40 -2.03 5.57
C TRP A 74 -2.57 -1.07 5.64
N LYS A 75 -3.78 -1.64 5.63
CA LYS A 75 -4.99 -0.89 5.95
C LYS A 75 -5.02 -0.63 7.45
N GLY A 76 -4.38 0.45 7.88
CA GLY A 76 -4.43 0.87 9.27
C GLY A 76 -5.82 1.39 9.63
N SER A 77 -6.36 0.99 10.78
CA SER A 77 -7.43 1.75 11.43
C SER A 77 -6.82 2.93 12.17
N THR A 78 -6.28 3.93 11.49
CA THR A 78 -5.55 4.99 12.21
C THR A 78 -5.71 6.34 11.56
N GLY A 79 -6.54 7.22 12.16
CA GLY A 79 -6.47 8.66 11.86
C GLY A 79 -7.72 9.53 12.08
N MET A 80 -8.40 9.43 13.22
CA MET A 80 -9.21 10.50 13.89
C MET A 80 -10.28 11.32 13.15
N THR A 81 -10.57 11.10 11.87
CA THR A 81 -11.70 11.76 11.19
C THR A 81 -12.53 10.71 10.47
N GLU A 82 -13.84 10.73 10.72
CA GLU A 82 -14.81 9.69 10.34
C GLU A 82 -14.95 9.46 8.82
N ASN A 83 -14.15 10.15 7.99
CA ASN A 83 -14.36 10.25 6.55
C ASN A 83 -13.12 9.95 5.68
N LEU A 84 -11.97 9.60 6.26
CA LEU A 84 -10.77 9.30 5.48
C LEU A 84 -10.49 7.80 5.40
N LEU A 85 -10.21 7.33 4.18
CA LEU A 85 -9.70 6.00 3.91
C LEU A 85 -8.23 6.10 3.51
N GLU A 86 -7.37 5.67 4.43
CA GLU A 86 -5.91 5.73 4.26
C GLU A 86 -5.31 4.32 4.25
N ILE A 87 -4.33 4.12 3.38
CA ILE A 87 -3.56 2.89 3.25
C ILE A 87 -2.11 3.25 3.50
N LYS A 88 -1.52 2.62 4.52
CA LYS A 88 -0.07 2.72 4.77
C LYS A 88 0.62 1.74 3.85
N LEU A 89 1.62 2.24 3.14
CA LEU A 89 2.36 1.51 2.13
C LEU A 89 3.81 1.41 2.58
N GLN A 90 4.33 0.19 2.65
CA GLN A 90 5.73 -0.09 2.94
C GLN A 90 6.33 -0.83 1.75
N LEU A 91 7.44 -0.33 1.20
CA LEU A 91 8.12 -1.02 0.11
C LEU A 91 8.88 -2.23 0.66
N TYR A 92 8.91 -3.33 -0.09
CA TYR A 92 9.72 -4.52 0.23
C TYR A 92 10.33 -5.12 -1.05
N LEU A 93 11.37 -5.94 -0.87
CA LEU A 93 11.96 -6.73 -1.94
C LEU A 93 11.34 -8.12 -1.96
N ASP A 94 10.87 -8.58 -3.12
CA ASP A 94 10.43 -9.96 -3.29
C ASP A 94 11.59 -10.81 -3.85
N PRO A 95 12.14 -11.76 -3.06
CA PRO A 95 13.19 -12.67 -3.51
C PRO A 95 12.75 -13.66 -4.60
N GLY A 96 11.46 -13.76 -4.93
CA GLY A 96 10.93 -14.71 -5.91
C GLY A 96 11.01 -16.18 -5.47
N SER A 97 11.45 -16.44 -4.23
CA SER A 97 11.41 -17.77 -3.63
C SER A 97 9.98 -18.05 -3.14
N ASN A 98 9.37 -19.14 -3.64
CA ASN A 98 8.03 -19.63 -3.27
C ASN A 98 7.83 -19.99 -1.78
N ASP A 99 8.76 -19.61 -0.90
CA ASP A 99 8.62 -19.78 0.55
C ASP A 99 7.84 -18.60 1.11
N GLY A 100 6.63 -18.88 1.58
CA GLY A 100 5.65 -17.89 2.01
C GLY A 100 6.14 -16.91 3.10
N ASP A 101 5.51 -15.75 3.12
CA ASP A 101 5.58 -14.70 4.16
C ASP A 101 6.96 -14.13 4.54
N SER A 102 8.04 -14.45 3.81
CA SER A 102 9.38 -13.86 4.05
C SER A 102 9.44 -12.35 3.77
N HIS A 103 8.50 -11.81 2.99
CA HIS A 103 8.44 -10.39 2.61
C HIS A 103 8.47 -9.41 3.80
N ILE A 104 7.99 -9.82 4.99
CA ILE A 104 8.03 -9.00 6.21
C ILE A 104 9.48 -8.78 6.70
N LEU A 105 10.37 -9.74 6.42
CA LEU A 105 11.79 -9.65 6.78
C LEU A 105 12.58 -8.79 5.78
N ASP A 106 12.07 -8.66 4.56
CA ASP A 106 12.71 -7.94 3.44
C ASP A 106 12.11 -6.54 3.21
N MET A 107 11.54 -5.95 4.26
CA MET A 107 10.99 -4.60 4.25
C MET A 107 12.09 -3.57 4.00
N LEU A 108 11.90 -2.75 2.98
CA LEU A 108 12.78 -1.64 2.66
C LEU A 108 12.43 -0.45 3.55
N PRO A 109 13.38 0.44 3.87
CA PRO A 109 13.16 1.55 4.78
C PRO A 109 12.43 2.72 4.10
N LEU A 110 11.44 2.44 3.27
CA LEU A 110 10.65 3.41 2.52
C LEU A 110 9.15 3.17 2.75
N ALA A 111 8.48 4.16 3.31
CA ALA A 111 7.05 4.13 3.61
C ALA A 111 6.35 5.39 3.11
N LEU A 112 5.06 5.29 2.81
CA LEU A 112 4.20 6.43 2.48
C LEU A 112 2.73 6.12 2.83
N ILE A 113 1.88 7.13 2.76
CA ILE A 113 0.43 6.98 2.92
C ILE A 113 -0.26 7.27 1.59
N LEU A 114 -1.27 6.47 1.25
CA LEU A 114 -2.18 6.69 0.14
C LEU A 114 -3.59 6.95 0.67
N ASN A 115 -4.18 8.08 0.28
CA ASN A 115 -5.59 8.36 0.53
C ASN A 115 -6.44 7.83 -0.64
N THR A 116 -7.33 6.87 -0.33
CA THR A 116 -8.27 6.24 -1.27
C THR A 116 -9.73 6.57 -0.95
N THR A 117 -9.98 7.70 -0.27
CA THR A 117 -11.33 8.12 0.14
C THR A 117 -12.27 8.31 -1.04
N SER A 118 -11.77 8.88 -2.15
CA SER A 118 -12.57 9.03 -3.37
C SER A 118 -12.77 7.68 -4.05
N GLN A 119 -13.96 7.47 -4.63
CA GLN A 119 -14.19 6.32 -5.51
C GLN A 119 -13.49 6.47 -6.87
N ASN A 120 -13.05 7.69 -7.21
CA ASN A 120 -12.29 7.96 -8.41
C ASN A 120 -10.79 7.85 -8.12
N SER A 121 -10.12 6.84 -8.69
CA SER A 121 -8.69 6.60 -8.41
C SER A 121 -7.79 7.73 -8.89
N SER A 122 -8.20 8.51 -9.89
CA SER A 122 -7.44 9.67 -10.36
C SER A 122 -7.40 10.83 -9.36
N GLU A 123 -8.21 10.78 -8.30
CA GLU A 123 -8.20 11.75 -7.20
C GLU A 123 -7.39 11.27 -5.98
N TRP A 124 -6.90 10.04 -6.02
CA TRP A 124 -6.08 9.49 -4.94
C TRP A 124 -4.75 10.22 -4.85
N LYS A 125 -4.23 10.35 -3.63
CA LYS A 125 -3.01 11.09 -3.37
C LYS A 125 -2.12 10.35 -2.40
N THR A 126 -0.83 10.37 -2.69
CA THR A 126 0.22 9.91 -1.80
C THR A 126 0.88 11.08 -1.09
N TYR A 127 1.25 10.87 0.17
CA TYR A 127 1.86 11.87 1.05
C TYR A 127 2.56 11.16 2.21
N ASP A 128 3.16 11.94 3.11
CA ASP A 128 3.86 11.44 4.30
C ASP A 128 4.89 10.36 3.97
N TYR A 129 5.75 10.69 3.00
CA TYR A 129 6.86 9.83 2.62
C TYR A 129 7.91 9.81 3.73
N HIS A 130 8.38 8.62 4.07
CA HIS A 130 9.41 8.42 5.10
C HIS A 130 10.51 7.51 4.56
N PHE A 131 11.77 7.91 4.81
CA PHE A 131 12.93 7.07 4.54
C PHE A 131 13.78 6.88 5.80
N LEU A 132 13.95 5.64 6.26
CA LEU A 132 14.61 5.32 7.55
C LEU A 132 14.04 6.13 8.72
N ASN A 133 12.72 6.27 8.79
CA ASN A 133 12.00 7.11 9.77
C ASN A 133 12.35 8.62 9.70
N GLN A 134 12.97 9.09 8.62
CA GLN A 134 13.16 10.52 8.34
C GLN A 134 12.02 10.98 7.44
N GLY A 135 11.42 12.12 7.76
CA GLY A 135 10.20 12.63 7.13
C GLY A 135 9.30 13.32 8.15
N PRO A 136 8.02 13.59 7.81
CA PRO A 136 7.41 13.31 6.51
C PRO A 136 7.96 14.23 5.41
N PHE A 137 8.18 13.67 4.22
CA PHE A 137 8.35 14.43 2.99
C PHE A 137 7.00 14.49 2.25
N ALA A 138 6.70 15.63 1.62
CA ALA A 138 5.40 15.84 1.00
C ALA A 138 5.23 15.00 -0.27
N THR A 139 6.29 14.85 -1.08
CA THR A 139 6.27 14.08 -2.33
C THR A 139 7.48 13.15 -2.48
N ALA A 140 7.39 12.22 -3.43
CA ALA A 140 8.51 11.36 -3.82
C ALA A 140 9.70 12.17 -4.36
N GLN A 141 9.43 13.26 -5.08
CA GLN A 141 10.44 14.18 -5.59
C GLN A 141 11.15 14.90 -4.45
N ASP A 142 10.42 15.42 -3.46
CA ASP A 142 11.04 16.07 -2.30
C ASP A 142 11.99 15.11 -1.58
N LEU A 143 11.55 13.85 -1.34
CA LEU A 143 12.41 12.84 -0.73
C LEU A 143 13.68 12.60 -1.57
N LEU A 144 13.55 12.46 -2.89
CA LEU A 144 14.69 12.23 -3.78
C LEU A 144 15.67 13.42 -3.80
N GLU A 145 15.16 14.65 -3.82
CA GLU A 145 15.96 15.87 -3.78
C GLU A 145 16.75 15.98 -2.48
N VAL A 146 16.10 15.73 -1.33
CA VAL A 146 16.78 15.79 -0.03
C VAL A 146 17.78 14.64 0.11
N TYR A 147 17.48 13.44 -0.42
CA TYR A 147 18.42 12.32 -0.47
C TYR A 147 19.70 12.64 -1.24
N ASN A 148 19.60 13.39 -2.34
CA ASN A 148 20.74 13.75 -3.19
C ASN A 148 21.56 14.95 -2.68
N THR A 149 21.00 15.77 -1.79
CA THR A 149 21.62 17.04 -1.33
C THR A 149 22.22 16.97 0.08
N VAL A 150 22.42 15.75 0.63
CA VAL A 150 23.17 15.43 1.86
C VAL A 150 22.43 15.71 3.20
N SER A 151 21.13 16.04 3.17
CA SER A 151 20.38 16.36 4.40
C SER A 151 19.70 15.17 5.08
N ILE A 152 19.86 13.95 4.55
CA ILE A 152 19.31 12.72 5.16
C ILE A 152 20.39 11.68 5.40
N ARG A 153 20.25 10.94 6.50
CA ARG A 153 21.07 9.76 6.77
C ARG A 153 20.79 8.71 5.70
N LYS A 154 21.83 8.35 4.96
CA LYS A 154 21.82 7.22 4.03
C LYS A 154 22.17 5.93 4.77
N LEU A 155 21.52 4.83 4.40
CA LEU A 155 21.94 3.48 4.79
C LEU A 155 22.65 2.87 3.57
N ARG A 156 23.82 2.29 3.80
CA ARG A 156 24.46 1.39 2.84
C ARG A 156 24.66 0.07 3.56
N LEU A 157 24.06 -0.99 3.05
CA LEU A 157 24.33 -2.33 3.57
C LEU A 157 25.81 -2.68 3.33
N PRO A 158 26.42 -3.54 4.17
CA PRO A 158 27.77 -4.02 3.93
C PRO A 158 27.84 -4.64 2.52
N SER A 159 28.82 -4.22 1.72
CA SER A 159 29.16 -4.89 0.47
C SER A 159 29.71 -6.28 0.81
N GLY A 160 29.10 -7.33 0.24
CA GLY A 160 29.60 -8.71 0.32
C GLY A 160 30.84 -8.92 -0.54
#